data_AF-A0A947EWM0-F1
#
_entry.id   AF-A0A947EWM0-F1
#
_cell.length_a   1.000
_cell.length_b   1.000
_cell.length_c   1.000
_cell.angle_alpha   90.00
_cell.angle_beta   90.00
_cell.angle_gamma   90.00
#
_symmetry.space_group_name_H-M   'P 1'
#
loop_
_entity.id
_entity.type
_entity.pdbx_description
1 polymer ?
#
loop_
_entity_poly.entity_id
_entity_poly.type
_entity_poly.pdbx_seq_one_letter_code
_entity_poly.pdbx_strand_id
1 'polypeptide(L)'
;MKKILSAILLVSLCAACADEKKEKETTIDKALSFSPKTIEKKLDGCLPEEGDCTFISLTFPVAENGQGAAEKINEKIEDFIVRTVDYQDDSSTEKAEELAENFIEDYKEAASEFPEYELAWEATINGKIFYRSAKVISVKFNTDIFTGGAHGYRSTNYINFDPETGRILSI
;
A
#
# COMPACT_ATOMS: atom_id res chain seq x y z
N MET A 1 58.79 67.33 23.20
CA MET A 1 59.32 66.50 24.31
C MET A 1 58.13 65.91 25.07
N LYS A 2 58.16 64.59 25.28
CA LYS A 2 57.07 63.74 25.79
C LYS A 2 56.58 64.18 27.18
N LYS A 3 55.26 64.15 27.41
CA LYS A 3 54.70 63.74 28.70
C LYS A 3 53.53 62.78 28.44
N ILE A 4 53.72 61.58 28.95
CA ILE A 4 52.80 60.45 29.00
C ILE A 4 51.90 60.68 30.21
N LEU A 5 50.60 60.41 30.08
CA LEU A 5 49.78 60.03 31.24
C LEU A 5 48.87 58.87 30.82
N SER A 6 49.01 57.77 31.55
CA SER A 6 48.29 56.51 31.42
C SER A 6 46.78 56.65 31.61
N ALA A 7 46.03 55.82 30.89
CA ALA A 7 44.81 55.20 31.40
C ALA A 7 44.57 53.87 30.66
N ILE A 8 44.85 52.77 31.36
CA ILE A 8 44.36 51.43 31.03
C ILE A 8 43.17 51.19 31.98
N LEU A 9 42.00 50.85 31.45
CA LEU A 9 40.93 50.07 32.08
C LEU A 9 39.94 49.72 30.94
N LEU A 10 40.00 48.52 30.35
CA LEU A 10 39.23 47.31 30.68
C LEU A 10 37.70 47.50 30.66
N VAL A 11 36.99 46.48 30.17
CA VAL A 11 35.50 46.28 30.15
C VAL A 11 34.87 46.79 28.84
N SER A 12 34.12 46.02 28.03
CA SER A 12 33.63 44.65 28.13
C SER A 12 33.12 44.16 26.76
N LEU A 13 33.16 42.84 26.62
CA LEU A 13 32.39 42.02 25.68
C LEU A 13 31.02 42.62 25.30
N CYS A 14 30.79 42.78 24.01
CA CYS A 14 29.48 42.58 23.39
C CYS A 14 29.69 41.86 22.05
N ALA A 15 30.33 40.68 22.09
CA ALA A 15 30.01 39.66 21.10
C ALA A 15 28.65 39.08 21.52
N ALA A 16 27.58 39.79 21.19
CA ALA A 16 26.24 39.24 21.22
C ALA A 16 26.18 38.22 20.07
N CYS A 17 26.59 36.99 20.35
CA CYS A 17 26.18 35.86 19.55
C CYS A 17 24.65 35.87 19.60
N ALA A 18 24.02 36.22 18.47
CA ALA A 18 22.66 35.80 18.22
C ALA A 18 22.70 34.27 18.25
N ASP A 19 22.23 33.70 19.36
CA ASP A 19 21.77 32.32 19.38
C ASP A 19 20.58 32.28 18.42
N GLU A 20 20.87 32.06 17.14
CA GLU A 20 19.89 31.56 16.21
C GLU A 20 19.45 30.22 16.79
N LYS A 21 18.37 30.26 17.58
CA LYS A 21 17.54 29.09 17.81
C LYS A 21 17.21 28.60 16.41
N LYS A 22 17.94 27.58 15.96
CA LYS A 22 17.51 26.72 14.88
C LYS A 22 16.09 26.33 15.24
N GLU A 23 15.12 26.93 14.56
CA GLU A 23 13.77 26.41 14.53
C GLU A 23 13.94 24.94 14.20
N LYS A 24 13.62 24.11 15.17
CA LYS A 24 13.49 22.69 14.99
C LYS A 24 12.46 22.57 13.88
N GLU A 25 12.90 22.19 12.68
CA GLU A 25 12.02 21.83 11.57
C GLU A 25 11.01 20.86 12.17
N THR A 26 9.82 21.40 12.44
CA THR A 26 8.74 20.63 13.02
C THR A 26 8.24 19.86 11.82
N THR A 27 8.56 18.57 11.75
CA THR A 27 8.02 17.66 10.75
C THR A 27 6.52 17.88 10.74
N ILE A 28 6.00 18.54 9.69
CA ILE A 28 4.56 18.70 9.53
C ILE A 28 4.05 17.28 9.30
N ASP A 29 3.50 16.67 10.35
CA ASP A 29 2.86 15.36 10.26
C ASP A 29 1.68 15.49 9.30
N LYS A 30 1.93 15.12 8.04
CA LYS A 30 0.88 15.08 7.03
C LYS A 30 -0.16 14.08 7.48
N ALA A 31 -1.43 14.50 7.44
CA ALA A 31 -2.54 13.65 7.74
C ALA A 31 -2.57 12.44 6.80
N LEU A 32 -2.96 11.29 7.33
CA LEU A 32 -3.12 10.05 6.55
C LEU A 32 -4.03 10.31 5.33
N SER A 33 -3.56 9.94 4.14
CA SER A 33 -4.29 10.06 2.87
C SER A 33 -4.29 8.72 2.15
N PHE A 34 -5.10 8.61 1.10
CA PHE A 34 -5.21 7.40 0.30
C PHE A 34 -5.25 7.75 -1.19
N SER A 35 -4.50 6.99 -1.98
CA SER A 35 -4.54 7.03 -3.44
C SER A 35 -4.87 5.64 -3.99
N PRO A 36 -5.62 5.51 -5.09
CA PRO A 36 -5.85 4.21 -5.70
C PRO A 36 -4.58 3.72 -6.41
N LYS A 37 -4.29 2.43 -6.25
CA LYS A 37 -3.30 1.68 -7.04
C LYS A 37 -4.03 0.61 -7.83
N THR A 38 -3.69 0.49 -9.11
CA THR A 38 -4.23 -0.53 -10.01
C THR A 38 -3.07 -1.33 -10.60
N ILE A 39 -3.17 -2.65 -10.51
CA ILE A 39 -2.25 -3.61 -11.10
C ILE A 39 -3.07 -4.49 -12.03
N GLU A 40 -2.65 -4.60 -13.28
CA GLU A 40 -3.31 -5.42 -14.28
C GLU A 40 -2.27 -6.25 -15.03
N LYS A 41 -2.56 -7.54 -15.17
CA LYS A 41 -1.82 -8.47 -16.01
C LYS A 41 -2.82 -9.32 -16.78
N LYS A 42 -2.44 -9.71 -17.99
CA LYS A 42 -3.24 -10.57 -18.84
C LYS A 42 -2.34 -11.44 -19.69
N LEU A 43 -2.88 -12.54 -20.18
CA LEU A 43 -2.22 -13.37 -21.17
C LEU A 43 -2.07 -12.59 -22.49
N ASP A 44 -0.92 -12.77 -23.14
CA ASP A 44 -0.65 -12.11 -24.42
C ASP A 44 -1.64 -12.54 -25.50
N GLY A 45 -2.06 -11.58 -26.32
CA GLY A 45 -2.95 -11.85 -27.45
C GLY A 45 -4.43 -12.03 -27.09
N CYS A 46 -4.83 -11.81 -25.84
CA CYS A 46 -6.24 -11.77 -25.46
C CYS A 46 -6.70 -10.38 -24.94
N LEU A 47 -8.01 -10.14 -25.07
CA LEU A 47 -8.68 -8.92 -24.64
C LEU A 47 -9.80 -9.31 -23.65
N PRO A 48 -9.71 -8.92 -22.35
CA PRO A 48 -10.75 -9.24 -21.38
C PRO A 48 -12.16 -8.80 -21.81
N GLU A 49 -12.26 -7.67 -22.54
CA GLU A 49 -13.51 -7.16 -23.08
C GLU A 49 -14.14 -8.02 -24.20
N GLU A 50 -13.38 -8.91 -24.83
CA GLU A 50 -13.86 -9.80 -25.90
C GLU A 50 -14.28 -11.19 -25.39
N GLY A 51 -14.05 -11.48 -24.09
CA GLY A 51 -14.28 -12.79 -23.48
C GLY A 51 -13.09 -13.75 -23.63
N ASP A 52 -13.12 -14.87 -22.90
CA ASP A 52 -12.12 -15.95 -22.96
C ASP A 52 -10.65 -15.48 -22.87
N CYS A 53 -10.34 -14.67 -21.85
CA CYS A 53 -9.00 -14.12 -21.63
C CYS A 53 -8.55 -14.38 -20.20
N THR A 54 -7.34 -14.92 -20.03
CA THR A 54 -6.75 -15.04 -18.69
C THR A 54 -6.24 -13.69 -18.23
N PHE A 55 -6.74 -13.16 -17.11
CA PHE A 55 -6.33 -11.88 -16.56
C PHE A 55 -6.50 -11.76 -15.04
N ILE A 56 -5.75 -10.82 -14.47
CA ILE A 56 -5.89 -10.38 -13.09
C ILE A 56 -5.90 -8.86 -13.04
N SER A 57 -6.88 -8.27 -12.34
CA SER A 57 -7.04 -6.84 -12.11
C SER A 57 -7.24 -6.56 -10.61
N LEU A 58 -6.28 -5.88 -10.01
CA LEU A 58 -6.24 -5.57 -8.59
C LEU A 58 -6.28 -4.05 -8.45
N THR A 59 -7.36 -3.52 -7.90
CA THR A 59 -7.47 -2.09 -7.56
C THR A 59 -7.66 -1.96 -6.06
N PHE A 60 -6.82 -1.20 -5.38
CA PHE A 60 -6.89 -1.04 -3.91
C PHE A 60 -6.34 0.31 -3.45
N PRO A 61 -6.76 0.81 -2.27
CA PRO A 61 -6.24 2.07 -1.75
C PRO A 61 -4.86 1.86 -1.11
N VAL A 62 -3.92 2.73 -1.43
CA VAL A 62 -2.61 2.84 -0.79
C VAL A 62 -2.65 4.00 0.19
N ALA A 63 -2.39 3.70 1.46
CA ALA A 63 -2.24 4.68 2.52
C ALA A 63 -0.92 5.43 2.39
N GLU A 64 -0.96 6.74 2.61
CA GLU A 64 0.20 7.64 2.56
C GLU A 64 0.20 8.53 3.81
N ASN A 65 1.39 8.91 4.29
CA ASN A 65 1.59 9.71 5.52
C ASN A 65 1.11 8.99 6.81
N GLY A 66 0.96 9.71 7.93
CA GLY A 66 0.39 9.12 9.16
C GLY A 66 1.32 8.26 10.02
N GLN A 67 2.61 8.60 10.12
CA GLN A 67 3.55 8.11 11.16
C GLN A 67 3.52 6.59 11.45
N GLY A 68 3.64 5.71 10.44
CA GLY A 68 3.67 4.25 10.66
C GLY A 68 2.31 3.56 10.50
N ALA A 69 1.20 4.30 10.54
CA ALA A 69 -0.13 3.73 10.31
C ALA A 69 -0.32 3.33 8.84
N ALA A 70 0.20 4.13 7.90
CA ALA A 70 0.11 3.83 6.47
C ALA A 70 0.78 2.50 6.11
N GLU A 71 1.98 2.24 6.63
CA GLU A 71 2.74 1.03 6.37
C GLU A 71 1.97 -0.21 6.83
N LYS A 72 1.39 -0.18 8.04
CA LYS A 72 0.58 -1.29 8.56
C LYS A 72 -0.72 -1.50 7.79
N ILE A 73 -1.39 -0.42 7.40
CA ILE A 73 -2.60 -0.51 6.58
C ILE A 73 -2.25 -1.15 5.23
N ASN A 74 -1.20 -0.68 4.57
CA ASN A 74 -0.76 -1.20 3.28
C ASN A 74 -0.36 -2.66 3.38
N GLU A 75 0.40 -3.05 4.42
CA GLU A 75 0.76 -4.44 4.69
C GLU A 75 -0.49 -5.32 4.77
N LYS A 76 -1.52 -4.91 5.53
CA LYS A 76 -2.76 -5.69 5.67
C LYS A 76 -3.65 -5.70 4.44
N ILE A 77 -3.58 -4.67 3.60
CA ILE A 77 -4.29 -4.65 2.31
C ILE A 77 -3.64 -5.63 1.34
N GLU A 78 -2.30 -5.59 1.20
CA GLU A 78 -1.54 -6.52 0.37
C GLU A 78 -1.75 -7.97 0.82
N ASP A 79 -1.63 -8.21 2.12
CA ASP A 79 -1.85 -9.51 2.76
C ASP A 79 -3.26 -10.08 2.52
N PHE A 80 -4.29 -9.22 2.55
CA PHE A 80 -5.65 -9.62 2.18
C PHE A 80 -5.75 -9.99 0.70
N ILE A 81 -5.16 -9.19 -0.18
CA ILE A 81 -5.20 -9.42 -1.64
C ILE A 81 -4.52 -10.75 -1.97
N VAL A 82 -3.31 -10.97 -1.47
CA VAL A 82 -2.55 -12.20 -1.71
C VAL A 82 -3.32 -13.42 -1.24
N ARG A 83 -3.73 -13.47 0.03
CA ARG A 83 -4.46 -14.64 0.57
C ARG A 83 -5.83 -14.88 -0.05
N THR A 84 -6.38 -13.89 -0.75
CA THR A 84 -7.67 -14.04 -1.45
C THR A 84 -7.51 -14.72 -2.80
N VAL A 85 -6.40 -14.47 -3.51
CA VAL A 85 -6.13 -15.03 -4.84
C VAL A 85 -5.30 -16.31 -4.73
N ASP A 86 -4.21 -16.22 -3.98
CA ASP A 86 -3.33 -17.34 -3.68
C ASP A 86 -3.68 -17.90 -2.29
N TYR A 87 -4.52 -18.92 -2.32
CA TYR A 87 -5.06 -19.55 -1.11
C TYR A 87 -4.16 -20.69 -0.57
N GLN A 88 -2.99 -20.91 -1.16
CA GLN A 88 -2.06 -21.93 -0.71
C GLN A 88 -1.37 -21.48 0.58
N ASP A 89 -1.38 -22.33 1.60
CA ASP A 89 -0.84 -22.01 2.94
C ASP A 89 0.69 -21.79 2.95
N ASP A 90 1.40 -22.21 1.89
CA ASP A 90 2.86 -22.14 1.74
C ASP A 90 3.34 -21.14 0.67
N SER A 91 2.45 -20.29 0.16
CA SER A 91 2.85 -19.24 -0.79
C SER A 91 3.90 -18.30 -0.18
N SER A 92 4.98 -18.06 -0.93
CA SER A 92 5.99 -17.06 -0.60
C SER A 92 5.63 -15.65 -1.10
N THR A 93 4.52 -15.51 -1.84
CA THR A 93 4.11 -14.23 -2.41
C THR A 93 3.71 -13.27 -1.29
N GLU A 94 4.30 -12.07 -1.28
CA GLU A 94 3.96 -11.05 -0.27
C GLU A 94 3.38 -9.76 -0.87
N LYS A 95 3.45 -9.59 -2.20
CA LYS A 95 3.09 -8.36 -2.90
C LYS A 95 2.09 -8.63 -4.02
N ALA A 96 1.12 -7.73 -4.18
CA ALA A 96 0.13 -7.81 -5.24
C ALA A 96 0.73 -7.73 -6.65
N GLU A 97 1.87 -7.05 -6.84
CA GLU A 97 2.59 -7.07 -8.11
C GLU A 97 3.10 -8.47 -8.46
N GLU A 98 3.77 -9.13 -7.52
CA GLU A 98 4.31 -10.47 -7.69
C GLU A 98 3.16 -11.47 -7.88
N LEU A 99 2.10 -11.35 -7.09
CA LEU A 99 0.86 -12.13 -7.25
C LEU A 99 0.29 -12.04 -8.67
N ALA A 100 0.28 -10.84 -9.26
CA ALA A 100 -0.26 -10.65 -10.61
C ALA A 100 0.62 -11.28 -11.69
N GLU A 101 1.94 -11.36 -11.46
CA GLU A 101 2.88 -12.05 -12.33
C GLU A 101 2.72 -13.57 -12.21
N ASN A 102 2.75 -14.08 -10.97
CA ASN A 102 2.58 -15.50 -10.66
C ASN A 102 1.25 -16.02 -11.21
N PHE A 103 0.15 -15.28 -11.09
CA PHE A 103 -1.15 -15.68 -11.62
C PHE A 103 -1.12 -16.06 -13.12
N ILE A 104 -0.34 -15.33 -13.93
CA ILE A 104 -0.19 -15.62 -15.36
C ILE A 104 0.74 -16.81 -15.60
N GLU A 105 1.77 -16.97 -14.77
CA GLU A 105 2.70 -18.09 -14.84
C GLU A 105 2.03 -19.40 -14.42
N ASP A 106 1.30 -19.40 -13.31
CA ASP A 106 0.52 -20.52 -12.80
C ASP A 106 -0.52 -21.00 -13.83
N TYR A 107 -1.21 -20.06 -14.50
CA TYR A 107 -2.11 -20.41 -15.58
C TYR A 107 -1.38 -21.11 -16.74
N LYS A 108 -0.20 -20.61 -17.14
CA LYS A 108 0.59 -21.22 -18.23
C LYS A 108 1.06 -22.62 -17.87
N GLU A 109 1.47 -22.83 -16.62
CA GLU A 109 1.83 -24.15 -16.10
C GLU A 109 0.63 -25.09 -16.13
N ALA A 110 -0.50 -24.68 -15.54
CA ALA A 110 -1.72 -25.47 -15.52
C ALA A 110 -2.23 -25.82 -16.93
N ALA A 111 -2.22 -24.86 -17.86
CA ALA A 111 -2.61 -25.09 -19.26
C ALA A 111 -1.65 -26.05 -19.99
N SER A 112 -0.35 -26.03 -19.65
CA SER A 112 0.62 -26.99 -20.19
C SER A 112 0.44 -28.39 -19.63
N GLU A 113 0.01 -28.53 -18.38
CA GLU A 113 -0.26 -29.84 -17.76
C GLU A 113 -1.59 -30.45 -18.22
N PHE A 114 -2.59 -29.61 -18.47
CA PHE A 114 -3.96 -30.02 -18.82
C PHE A 114 -4.46 -29.33 -20.11
N PRO A 115 -3.84 -29.60 -21.27
CA PRO A 115 -4.14 -28.92 -22.53
C PRO A 115 -5.57 -29.17 -23.05
N GLU A 116 -6.25 -30.22 -22.58
CA GLU A 116 -7.65 -30.47 -22.89
C GLU A 116 -8.65 -29.61 -22.09
N TYR A 117 -8.20 -28.87 -21.07
CA TYR A 117 -9.02 -28.06 -20.15
C TYR A 117 -8.55 -26.59 -20.10
N GLU A 118 -8.46 -25.95 -21.27
CA GLU A 118 -8.11 -24.52 -21.39
C GLU A 118 -9.33 -23.63 -21.08
N LEU A 119 -9.61 -23.43 -19.79
CA LEU A 119 -10.55 -22.42 -19.32
C LEU A 119 -9.79 -21.18 -18.88
N ALA A 120 -10.15 -20.02 -19.44
CA ALA A 120 -9.53 -18.76 -19.06
C ALA A 120 -9.69 -18.47 -17.56
N TRP A 121 -8.61 -18.05 -16.91
CA TRP A 121 -8.63 -17.67 -15.49
C TRP A 121 -8.86 -16.16 -15.34
N GLU A 122 -9.79 -15.76 -14.50
CA GLU A 122 -10.07 -14.36 -14.21
C GLU A 122 -9.97 -14.08 -12.71
N ALA A 123 -9.32 -12.99 -12.32
CA ALA A 123 -9.30 -12.52 -10.95
C ALA A 123 -9.46 -11.01 -10.89
N THR A 124 -10.52 -10.54 -10.24
CA THR A 124 -10.79 -9.12 -10.02
C THR A 124 -10.95 -8.84 -8.53
N ILE A 125 -10.13 -7.95 -7.98
CA ILE A 125 -10.31 -7.41 -6.63
C ILE A 125 -10.44 -5.89 -6.72
N ASN A 126 -11.57 -5.36 -6.25
CA ASN A 126 -11.83 -3.93 -6.13
C ASN A 126 -11.97 -3.51 -4.66
N GLY A 127 -10.88 -2.99 -4.11
CA GLY A 127 -10.76 -2.35 -2.81
C GLY A 127 -10.97 -0.84 -2.90
N LYS A 128 -11.77 -0.29 -1.99
CA LYS A 128 -11.94 1.16 -1.84
C LYS A 128 -12.24 1.58 -0.41
N ILE A 129 -11.89 2.82 -0.06
CA ILE A 129 -12.34 3.44 1.20
C ILE A 129 -13.87 3.52 1.16
N PHE A 130 -14.52 2.76 2.04
CA PHE A 130 -15.97 2.74 2.17
C PHE A 130 -16.45 3.77 3.19
N TYR A 131 -15.71 3.90 4.29
CA TYR A 131 -16.04 4.84 5.35
C TYR A 131 -14.77 5.33 6.04
N ARG A 132 -14.77 6.59 6.49
CA ARG A 132 -13.66 7.19 7.24
C ARG A 132 -14.17 8.16 8.29
N SER A 133 -13.63 8.04 9.50
CA SER A 133 -13.86 8.95 10.62
C SER A 133 -12.56 9.10 11.44
N ALA A 134 -12.62 9.86 12.53
CA ALA A 134 -11.52 9.94 13.49
C ALA A 134 -11.25 8.62 14.24
N LYS A 135 -12.19 7.66 14.24
CA LYS A 135 -12.07 6.41 15.01
C LYS A 135 -11.90 5.16 14.16
N VAL A 136 -12.25 5.22 12.88
CA VAL A 136 -12.21 4.06 11.99
C VAL A 136 -12.03 4.46 10.54
N ILE A 137 -11.20 3.70 9.82
CA ILE A 137 -11.14 3.64 8.36
C ILE A 137 -11.63 2.25 7.96
N SER A 138 -12.66 2.19 7.12
CA SER A 138 -13.20 0.93 6.59
C SER A 138 -12.89 0.83 5.11
N VAL A 139 -12.20 -0.23 4.73
CA VAL A 139 -11.93 -0.59 3.33
C VAL A 139 -12.88 -1.71 2.94
N LYS A 140 -13.64 -1.50 1.86
CA LYS A 140 -14.50 -2.53 1.26
C LYS A 140 -13.77 -3.15 0.07
N PHE A 141 -13.74 -4.47 0.02
CA PHE A 141 -13.27 -5.25 -1.12
C PHE A 141 -14.44 -6.00 -1.75
N ASN A 142 -14.58 -5.92 -3.07
CA ASN A 142 -15.36 -6.87 -3.86
C ASN A 142 -14.40 -7.76 -4.64
N THR A 143 -14.62 -9.07 -4.60
CA THR A 143 -13.76 -10.06 -5.25
C THR A 143 -14.59 -10.90 -6.20
N ASP A 144 -14.05 -11.18 -7.38
CA ASP A 144 -14.55 -12.15 -8.35
C ASP A 144 -13.34 -12.94 -8.89
N ILE A 145 -13.32 -14.26 -8.70
CA ILE A 145 -12.18 -15.11 -9.09
C ILE A 145 -12.72 -16.39 -9.72
N PHE A 146 -12.15 -16.78 -10.85
CA PHE A 146 -12.35 -18.07 -11.47
C PHE A 146 -11.01 -18.58 -11.99
N THR A 147 -10.55 -19.71 -11.47
CA THR A 147 -9.30 -20.37 -11.86
C THR A 147 -9.57 -21.79 -12.37
N GLY A 148 -10.69 -21.96 -13.09
CA GLY A 148 -11.21 -23.26 -13.51
C GLY A 148 -12.20 -23.88 -12.51
N GLY A 149 -12.62 -25.12 -12.80
CA GLY A 149 -13.64 -25.83 -12.01
C GLY A 149 -15.08 -25.55 -12.44
N ALA A 150 -16.04 -25.87 -11.58
CA ALA A 150 -17.47 -25.80 -11.92
C ALA A 150 -18.06 -24.38 -11.84
N HIS A 151 -17.50 -23.50 -11.02
CA HIS A 151 -17.98 -22.13 -10.82
C HIS A 151 -16.87 -21.23 -10.23
N GLY A 152 -17.03 -19.92 -10.34
CA GLY A 152 -16.16 -18.93 -9.69
C GLY A 152 -16.45 -18.71 -8.20
N TYR A 153 -15.66 -17.84 -7.60
CA TYR A 153 -15.73 -17.34 -6.23
C TYR A 153 -16.01 -15.84 -6.23
N ARG A 154 -17.07 -15.41 -5.54
CA ARG A 154 -17.41 -14.00 -5.38
C ARG A 154 -17.62 -13.66 -3.92
N SER A 155 -17.03 -12.55 -3.45
CA SER A 155 -17.18 -12.13 -2.06
C SER A 155 -17.20 -10.60 -1.91
N THR A 156 -17.67 -10.16 -0.74
CA THR A 156 -17.58 -8.78 -0.29
C THR A 156 -17.03 -8.78 1.13
N ASN A 157 -15.87 -8.16 1.32
CA ASN A 157 -15.16 -8.12 2.60
C ASN A 157 -14.95 -6.69 3.07
N TYR A 158 -14.86 -6.51 4.39
CA TYR A 158 -14.56 -5.23 5.01
C TYR A 158 -13.40 -5.40 5.97
N ILE A 159 -12.39 -4.53 5.85
CA ILE A 159 -11.31 -4.43 6.83
C ILE A 159 -11.41 -3.07 7.50
N ASN A 160 -11.51 -3.08 8.83
CA ASN A 160 -11.64 -1.87 9.64
C ASN A 160 -10.32 -1.60 10.34
N PHE A 161 -9.80 -0.40 10.19
CA PHE A 161 -8.53 0.02 10.75
C PHE A 161 -8.72 1.15 11.75
N ASP A 162 -7.94 1.10 12.82
CA ASP A 162 -7.69 2.24 13.69
C ASP A 162 -6.86 3.30 12.93
N PRO A 163 -7.36 4.55 12.77
CA PRO A 163 -6.69 5.56 11.95
C PRO A 163 -5.34 6.04 12.47
N GLU A 164 -5.09 5.91 13.78
CA GLU A 164 -3.85 6.39 14.42
C GLU A 164 -2.76 5.32 14.40
N THR A 165 -3.14 4.06 14.59
CA THR A 165 -2.20 2.95 14.77
C THR A 165 -2.07 2.05 13.55
N GLY A 166 -3.00 2.13 12.61
CA GLY A 166 -3.10 1.25 11.44
C GLY A 166 -3.47 -0.20 11.76
N ARG A 167 -3.85 -0.51 13.01
CA ARG A 167 -4.23 -1.86 13.44
C ARG A 167 -5.63 -2.21 12.97
N ILE A 168 -5.84 -3.49 12.65
CA ILE A 168 -7.19 -4.02 12.37
C ILE A 168 -8.01 -3.96 13.67
N LEU A 169 -9.22 -3.43 13.56
CA LEU A 169 -10.25 -3.46 14.58
C LEU A 169 -11.04 -4.76 14.45
N SER A 170 -10.95 -5.62 15.46
CA SER A 170 -11.76 -6.83 15.58
C SER A 170 -13.05 -6.54 16.36
N ILE A 171 -14.09 -7.33 16.09
CA ILE A 171 -15.34 -7.35 16.87
C ILE A 171 -15.15 -8.21 18.11
#